data_AF-A0A1V8U7D7-F1
#
_entry.id   AF-A0A1V8U7D7-F1
#
_cell.length_a   1.000
_cell.length_b   1.000
_cell.length_c   1.000
_cell.angle_alpha   90.00
_cell.angle_beta   90.00
_cell.angle_gamma   90.00
#
_symmetry.space_group_name_H-M   'P 1'
#
loop_
_entity.id
_entity.type
_entity.pdbx_description
1 polymer ?
#
loop_
_entity_poly.entity_id
_entity_poly.type
_entity_poly.pdbx_seq_one_letter_code
_entity_poly.pdbx_strand_id
1 'polypeptide(L)'
;MGRKVGPLTRIPFFASFMHVVSKLIFGLMPLFVVTRLVGLVTRMPQHPARVTASFLQSKWGVLQALHMAKDEIANLTHDTWSDELWGGPARPLAVTAATIKSQQSIDSSSNTGTKLHFYWGANDHWVAKTTRDRLFATRARVADTPDEVKRPTMHVDTNSIGHAFCLQEGDMRIVAEKCAEWIAGLHDA
;
A
#
# COMPACT_ATOMS: atom_id res chain seq x y z
N MET A 1 -1.53 -11.34 6.63
CA MET A 1 -2.56 -11.46 7.70
C MET A 1 -3.98 -11.65 7.17
N GLY A 2 -4.39 -11.02 6.06
CA GLY A 2 -5.76 -11.08 5.51
C GLY A 2 -6.39 -12.49 5.37
N ARG A 3 -5.63 -13.48 4.89
CA ARG A 3 -6.09 -14.87 4.75
C ARG A 3 -6.57 -15.53 6.05
N LYS A 4 -5.99 -15.15 7.20
CA LYS A 4 -6.35 -15.71 8.51
C LYS A 4 -7.60 -15.06 9.11
N VAL A 5 -7.86 -13.80 8.76
CA VAL A 5 -9.01 -13.02 9.25
C VAL A 5 -10.21 -13.06 8.31
N GLY A 6 -10.05 -13.54 7.07
CA GLY A 6 -11.11 -13.65 6.08
C GLY A 6 -12.34 -14.48 6.49
N PRO A 7 -12.25 -15.51 7.34
CA PRO A 7 -13.44 -16.16 7.89
C PRO A 7 -14.30 -15.22 8.75
N LEU A 8 -13.67 -14.29 9.46
CA LEU A 8 -14.34 -13.37 10.39
C LEU A 8 -15.19 -12.32 9.65
N THR A 9 -14.76 -11.91 8.45
CA THR A 9 -15.49 -10.94 7.63
C THR A 9 -16.73 -11.53 6.92
N ARG A 10 -16.89 -12.86 6.96
CA ARG A 10 -18.07 -13.58 6.42
C ARG A 10 -19.24 -13.66 7.40
N ILE A 11 -19.00 -13.36 8.68
CA ILE A 11 -20.05 -13.36 9.70
C ILE A 11 -20.99 -12.17 9.43
N PRO A 12 -22.31 -12.39 9.32
CA PRO A 12 -23.26 -11.30 9.11
C PRO A 12 -23.21 -10.33 10.28
N PHE A 13 -23.34 -9.02 9.99
CA PHE A 13 -23.34 -7.94 10.99
C PHE A 13 -22.07 -7.79 11.84
N PHE A 14 -20.98 -8.51 11.53
CA PHE A 14 -19.72 -8.43 12.29
C PHE A 14 -19.21 -6.98 12.45
N ALA A 15 -19.22 -6.21 11.35
CA ALA A 15 -18.76 -4.81 11.37
C ALA A 15 -19.61 -3.94 12.31
N SER A 16 -20.93 -4.10 12.27
CA SER A 16 -21.86 -3.39 13.15
C SER A 16 -21.69 -3.80 14.61
N PHE A 17 -21.55 -5.10 14.89
CA PHE A 17 -21.32 -5.62 16.24
C PHE A 17 -20.02 -5.05 16.84
N MET A 18 -18.91 -5.14 16.11
CA MET A 18 -17.62 -4.60 16.55
C MET A 18 -17.65 -3.08 16.71
N HIS A 19 -18.42 -2.37 15.88
CA HIS A 19 -18.61 -0.94 16.04
C HIS A 19 -19.33 -0.60 17.36
N VAL A 20 -20.41 -1.30 17.71
CA VAL A 20 -21.12 -1.11 18.99
C VAL A 20 -20.19 -1.42 20.17
N VAL A 21 -19.46 -2.53 20.11
CA VAL A 21 -18.47 -2.90 21.15
C VAL A 21 -17.41 -1.81 21.31
N SER A 22 -16.85 -1.31 20.20
CA SER A 22 -15.88 -0.21 20.23
C SER A 22 -16.45 1.05 20.87
N LYS A 23 -17.72 1.36 20.62
CA LYS A 23 -18.39 2.54 21.21
C LYS A 23 -18.64 2.38 22.71
N LEU A 24 -19.03 1.19 23.13
CA LEU A 24 -19.28 0.89 24.53
C LEU A 24 -17.98 0.94 25.35
N ILE A 25 -16.88 0.40 24.80
CA ILE A 25 -15.58 0.36 25.47
C ILE A 25 -14.90 1.73 25.43
N PHE A 26 -14.69 2.30 24.24
CA PHE A 26 -13.84 3.49 24.08
C PHE A 26 -14.58 4.82 24.11
N GLY A 27 -15.90 4.81 23.87
CA GLY A 27 -16.72 6.03 23.87
C GLY A 27 -16.95 6.63 25.25
N LEU A 28 -16.86 5.81 26.31
CA LEU A 28 -17.02 6.25 27.70
C LEU A 28 -15.69 6.72 28.33
N MET A 29 -14.55 6.43 27.70
CA MET A 29 -13.23 6.72 28.26
C MET A 29 -12.72 8.09 27.78
N PRO A 30 -12.03 8.87 28.63
CA PRO A 30 -11.34 10.08 28.17
C PRO A 30 -10.23 9.74 27.15
N LEU A 31 -10.01 10.63 26.17
CA LEU A 31 -9.05 10.43 25.08
C LEU A 31 -7.64 10.11 25.58
N PHE A 32 -7.19 10.71 26.69
CA PHE A 32 -5.85 10.46 27.24
C PHE A 32 -5.68 9.01 27.73
N VAL A 33 -6.73 8.40 28.29
CA VAL A 33 -6.67 7.00 28.76
C VAL A 33 -6.58 6.06 27.57
N VAL A 34 -7.40 6.28 26.54
CA VAL A 34 -7.36 5.49 25.30
C VAL A 34 -6.03 5.67 24.59
N THR A 35 -5.47 6.88 24.55
CA THR A 35 -4.15 7.16 23.97
C THR A 35 -3.04 6.39 24.68
N ARG A 36 -3.06 6.36 26.02
CA ARG A 36 -2.08 5.60 26.82
C ARG A 36 -2.22 4.10 26.60
N LEU A 37 -3.45 3.58 26.58
CA LEU A 37 -3.73 2.18 26.30
C LEU A 37 -3.23 1.78 24.91
N VAL A 38 -3.58 2.57 23.89
CA VAL A 38 -3.13 2.36 22.51
C VAL A 38 -1.60 2.38 22.46
N GLY A 39 -0.95 3.41 23.00
CA GLY A 39 0.51 3.50 23.00
C GLY A 39 1.19 2.33 23.71
N LEU A 40 0.59 1.79 24.78
CA LEU A 40 1.11 0.63 25.49
C LEU A 40 0.97 -0.65 24.67
N VAL A 41 -0.18 -0.86 24.02
CA VAL A 41 -0.46 -2.07 23.23
C VAL A 41 0.29 -2.06 21.89
N THR A 42 0.27 -0.94 21.18
CA THR A 42 0.86 -0.82 19.83
C THR A 42 2.33 -0.40 19.85
N ARG A 43 2.86 0.01 21.01
CA ARG A 43 4.21 0.60 21.17
C ARG A 43 4.46 1.82 20.27
N MET A 44 3.39 2.49 19.85
CA MET A 44 3.47 3.68 19.00
C MET A 44 3.94 4.90 19.81
N PRO A 45 4.64 5.87 19.16
CA PRO A 45 4.89 7.17 19.74
C PRO A 45 3.59 7.91 20.08
N GLN A 46 3.67 8.90 20.97
CA GLN A 46 2.48 9.58 21.54
C GLN A 46 1.56 10.20 20.47
N HIS A 47 2.13 10.81 19.43
CA HIS A 47 1.35 11.47 18.40
C HIS A 47 0.53 10.48 17.55
N PRO A 48 1.12 9.43 16.93
CA PRO A 48 0.36 8.38 16.26
C PRO A 48 -0.65 7.67 17.18
N ALA A 49 -0.28 7.38 18.43
CA ALA A 49 -1.18 6.74 19.39
C ALA A 49 -2.43 7.59 19.66
N ARG A 50 -2.29 8.92 19.74
CA ARG A 50 -3.41 9.85 19.89
C ARG A 50 -4.31 9.85 18.68
N VAL A 51 -3.76 9.83 17.46
CA VAL A 51 -4.54 9.74 16.22
C VAL A 51 -5.36 8.44 16.19
N THR A 52 -4.74 7.30 16.51
CA THR A 52 -5.44 6.02 16.60
C THR A 52 -6.53 6.04 17.69
N ALA A 53 -6.27 6.64 18.85
CA ALA A 53 -7.28 6.78 19.91
C ALA A 53 -8.46 7.65 19.46
N SER A 54 -8.20 8.78 18.78
CA SER A 54 -9.26 9.62 18.20
C SER A 54 -10.04 8.88 17.11
N PHE A 55 -9.37 8.04 16.31
CA PHE A 55 -10.03 7.17 15.34
C PHE A 55 -10.96 6.15 16.01
N LEU A 56 -10.53 5.48 17.09
CA LEU A 56 -11.36 4.54 17.86
C LEU A 56 -12.59 5.21 18.47
N GLN A 57 -12.46 6.48 18.88
CA GLN A 57 -13.56 7.27 19.43
C GLN A 57 -14.46 7.92 18.36
N SER A 58 -14.00 7.99 17.10
CA SER A 58 -14.72 8.65 16.00
C SER A 58 -16.10 8.04 15.75
N LYS A 59 -17.07 8.86 15.29
CA LYS A 59 -18.48 8.43 15.15
C LYS A 59 -18.64 7.17 14.29
N TRP A 60 -17.92 7.08 13.17
CA TRP A 60 -18.10 6.00 12.18
C TRP A 60 -16.80 5.32 11.75
N GLY A 61 -15.62 5.77 12.22
CA GLY A 61 -14.34 5.31 11.68
C GLY A 61 -14.13 3.81 11.79
N VAL A 62 -14.44 3.20 12.94
CA VAL A 62 -14.32 1.75 13.13
C VAL A 62 -15.24 0.97 12.21
N LEU A 63 -16.49 1.42 12.04
CA LEU A 63 -17.45 0.77 11.14
C LEU A 63 -16.95 0.83 9.69
N GLN A 64 -16.55 2.01 9.23
CA GLN A 64 -16.04 2.22 7.89
C GLN A 64 -14.79 1.39 7.62
N ALA A 65 -13.82 1.37 8.55
CA ALA A 65 -12.61 0.58 8.41
C ALA A 65 -12.88 -0.93 8.32
N LEU A 66 -13.84 -1.44 9.10
CA LEU A 66 -14.22 -2.85 9.01
C LEU A 66 -14.91 -3.20 7.68
N HIS A 67 -15.72 -2.28 7.13
CA HIS A 67 -16.28 -2.45 5.79
C HIS A 67 -15.21 -2.40 4.70
N MET A 68 -14.28 -1.45 4.77
CA MET A 68 -13.15 -1.37 3.83
C MET A 68 -12.28 -2.62 3.91
N ALA A 69 -11.94 -3.09 5.11
CA ALA A 69 -11.16 -4.30 5.31
C ALA A 69 -11.87 -5.55 4.77
N LYS A 70 -13.20 -5.63 4.94
CA LYS A 70 -14.02 -6.71 4.37
C LYS A 70 -13.96 -6.70 2.84
N ASP A 71 -14.10 -5.53 2.22
CA ASP A 71 -14.05 -5.38 0.77
C ASP A 71 -12.65 -5.68 0.20
N GLU A 72 -11.60 -5.18 0.86
CA GLU A 72 -10.21 -5.49 0.54
C GLU A 72 -9.95 -7.01 0.57
N ILE A 73 -10.38 -7.70 1.62
CA ILE A 73 -10.20 -9.17 1.70
C ILE A 73 -10.97 -9.92 0.59
N ALA A 74 -12.09 -9.37 0.12
CA ALA A 74 -12.88 -9.99 -0.95
C ALA A 74 -12.25 -9.76 -2.34
N ASN A 75 -11.70 -8.57 -2.58
CA ASN A 75 -11.31 -8.12 -3.92
C ASN A 75 -9.80 -8.16 -4.18
N LEU A 76 -8.94 -7.90 -3.17
CA LEU A 76 -7.49 -7.85 -3.32
C LEU A 76 -6.87 -9.26 -3.20
N THR A 77 -6.90 -10.01 -4.31
CA THR A 77 -6.40 -11.39 -4.37
C THR A 77 -5.21 -11.58 -5.31
N HIS A 78 -5.36 -11.18 -6.58
CA HIS A 78 -4.36 -11.39 -7.62
C HIS A 78 -3.98 -10.08 -8.30
N ASP A 79 -2.77 -10.02 -8.84
CA ASP A 79 -2.34 -8.93 -9.70
C ASP A 79 -3.24 -8.88 -10.94
N THR A 80 -4.07 -7.84 -11.03
CA THR A 80 -4.98 -7.59 -12.16
C THR A 80 -4.43 -6.58 -13.15
N TRP A 81 -3.24 -6.02 -12.88
CA TRP A 81 -2.65 -4.99 -13.72
C TRP A 81 -2.06 -5.59 -15.00
N SER A 82 -2.26 -4.89 -16.12
CA SER A 82 -1.75 -5.31 -17.42
C SER A 82 -0.23 -5.26 -17.49
N ASP A 83 0.36 -6.11 -18.33
CA ASP A 83 1.81 -6.13 -18.55
C ASP A 83 2.35 -4.79 -19.05
N GLU A 84 1.52 -4.02 -19.77
CA GLU A 84 1.83 -2.66 -20.23
C GLU A 84 2.17 -1.72 -19.08
N LEU A 85 1.39 -1.74 -17.98
CA LEU A 85 1.70 -0.91 -16.80
C LEU A 85 3.07 -1.26 -16.23
N TRP A 86 3.43 -2.53 -16.27
CA TRP A 86 4.71 -3.05 -15.79
C TRP A 86 5.85 -2.90 -16.80
N GLY A 87 5.66 -2.14 -17.89
CA GLY A 87 6.68 -1.92 -18.92
C GLY A 87 6.87 -3.10 -19.89
N GLY A 88 5.95 -4.06 -19.88
CA GLY A 88 5.85 -5.11 -20.89
C GLY A 88 5.21 -4.62 -22.20
N PRO A 89 5.18 -5.46 -23.25
CA PRO A 89 4.62 -5.07 -24.53
C PRO A 89 3.13 -4.74 -24.38
N ALA A 90 2.73 -3.56 -24.85
CA ALA A 90 1.32 -3.16 -24.88
C ALA A 90 0.53 -4.17 -25.72
N ARG A 91 -0.55 -4.73 -25.15
CA ARG A 91 -1.49 -5.52 -25.94
C ARG A 91 -2.23 -4.53 -26.85
N PRO A 92 -2.36 -4.79 -28.16
CA PRO A 92 -3.26 -4.00 -28.99
C PRO A 92 -4.68 -4.26 -28.48
N LEU A 93 -5.19 -3.39 -27.63
CA LEU A 93 -6.60 -3.40 -27.28
C LEU A 93 -7.33 -3.13 -28.60
N ALA A 94 -8.23 -4.04 -28.99
CA ALA A 94 -9.17 -3.77 -30.07
C ALA A 94 -10.03 -2.59 -29.61
N VAL A 95 -9.59 -1.37 -29.99
CA VAL A 95 -10.24 -0.12 -29.65
C VAL A 95 -11.61 -0.16 -30.31
N THR A 96 -12.64 -0.41 -29.51
CA THR A 96 -14.00 -0.03 -29.91
C THR A 96 -14.10 1.49 -29.80
N ALA A 97 -14.71 2.12 -30.81
CA ALA A 97 -14.77 3.56 -31.00
C ALA A 97 -15.36 4.38 -29.81
N ALA A 98 -15.86 3.71 -28.76
CA ALA A 98 -16.40 4.33 -27.56
C ALA A 98 -15.33 4.88 -26.61
N THR A 99 -14.12 4.31 -26.56
CA THR A 99 -13.05 4.77 -25.64
C THR A 99 -12.33 6.04 -26.13
N ILE A 100 -12.48 6.39 -27.41
CA ILE A 100 -11.76 7.51 -28.05
C ILE A 100 -12.23 8.89 -27.53
N LYS A 101 -13.41 9.01 -26.92
CA LYS A 101 -13.95 10.33 -26.54
C LYS A 101 -13.50 10.89 -25.19
N SER A 102 -12.73 10.16 -24.36
CA SER A 102 -12.28 10.66 -23.05
C SER A 102 -10.77 10.81 -22.87
N GLN A 103 -9.96 10.62 -23.92
CA GLN A 103 -8.50 10.74 -23.85
C GLN A 103 -7.91 11.81 -24.79
N GLN A 104 -8.73 12.71 -25.32
CA GLN A 104 -8.26 13.79 -26.17
C GLN A 104 -7.72 14.96 -25.33
N SER A 105 -6.53 14.77 -24.74
CA SER A 105 -5.53 15.80 -24.42
C SER A 105 -4.45 15.26 -23.47
N ILE A 106 -3.68 14.26 -23.90
CA ILE A 106 -2.29 14.15 -23.42
C ILE A 106 -1.43 14.06 -24.66
N ASP A 107 -0.59 15.08 -24.80
CA ASP A 107 0.33 15.29 -25.92
C ASP A 107 1.09 14.02 -26.30
N SER A 108 1.21 13.83 -27.61
CA SER A 108 2.05 12.83 -28.27
C SER A 108 3.55 13.13 -28.12
N SER A 109 4.02 13.49 -26.92
CA SER A 109 5.43 13.71 -26.61
C SER A 109 6.01 12.48 -25.87
N SER A 110 6.79 11.70 -26.62
CA SER A 110 7.64 10.59 -26.16
C SER A 110 6.92 9.30 -25.73
N ASN A 111 7.29 8.22 -26.39
CA ASN A 111 6.96 6.84 -26.07
C ASN A 111 7.78 6.35 -24.85
N THR A 112 7.67 7.07 -23.72
CA THR A 112 8.38 6.75 -22.47
C THR A 112 7.36 6.26 -21.45
N GLY A 113 7.25 4.93 -21.29
CA GLY A 113 6.41 4.36 -20.24
C GLY A 113 6.88 4.84 -18.86
N THR A 114 5.95 4.96 -17.91
CA THR A 114 6.24 5.38 -16.53
C THR A 114 7.34 4.52 -15.92
N LYS A 115 8.45 5.15 -15.49
CA LYS A 115 9.53 4.47 -14.75
C LYS A 115 9.03 4.15 -13.34
N LEU A 116 8.91 2.87 -13.02
CA LEU A 116 8.46 2.39 -11.72
C LEU A 116 9.65 1.97 -10.85
N HIS A 117 9.71 2.52 -9.63
CA HIS A 117 10.68 2.14 -8.61
C HIS A 117 9.97 1.68 -7.35
N PHE A 118 10.37 0.52 -6.83
CA PHE A 118 9.80 -0.03 -5.60
C PHE A 118 10.89 -0.25 -4.55
N TYR A 119 10.70 0.30 -3.35
CA TYR A 119 11.52 0.02 -2.17
C TYR A 119 10.76 -0.90 -1.23
N TRP A 120 11.29 -2.09 -0.98
CA TRP A 120 10.63 -3.12 -0.19
C TRP A 120 11.34 -3.35 1.13
N GLY A 121 10.62 -3.35 2.24
CA GLY A 121 11.17 -3.82 3.52
C GLY A 121 11.63 -5.29 3.42
N ALA A 122 12.78 -5.63 3.99
CA ALA A 122 13.28 -7.01 4.01
C ALA A 122 12.32 -7.97 4.74
N ASN A 123 11.72 -7.48 5.83
CA ASN A 123 10.85 -8.23 6.75
C ASN A 123 9.53 -7.47 7.02
N ASP A 124 8.88 -6.96 5.97
CA ASP A 124 7.55 -6.38 6.10
C ASP A 124 6.50 -7.45 6.46
N HIS A 125 5.68 -7.20 7.48
CA HIS A 125 4.62 -8.11 7.92
C HIS A 125 3.29 -7.92 7.15
N TRP A 126 3.15 -6.81 6.42
CA TRP A 126 2.01 -6.51 5.55
C TRP A 126 2.15 -7.25 4.22
N VAL A 127 3.34 -7.20 3.62
CA VAL A 127 3.65 -7.90 2.38
C VAL A 127 4.44 -9.16 2.68
N ALA A 128 3.80 -10.33 2.50
CA ALA A 128 4.49 -11.60 2.68
C ALA A 128 5.70 -11.71 1.74
N LYS A 129 6.82 -12.23 2.24
CA LYS A 129 8.05 -12.45 1.45
C LYS A 129 7.77 -13.19 0.15
N THR A 130 6.96 -14.26 0.21
CA THR A 130 6.57 -15.03 -0.97
C THR A 130 5.82 -14.21 -2.01
N THR A 131 4.99 -13.24 -1.60
CA THR A 131 4.30 -12.32 -2.51
C THR A 131 5.29 -11.35 -3.14
N ARG A 132 6.18 -10.76 -2.34
CA ARG A 132 7.25 -9.86 -2.83
C ARG A 132 8.14 -10.59 -3.84
N ASP A 133 8.66 -11.76 -3.47
CA ASP A 133 9.60 -12.52 -4.30
C ASP A 133 8.95 -12.99 -5.60
N ARG A 134 7.65 -13.32 -5.57
CA ARG A 134 6.87 -13.58 -6.79
C ARG A 134 6.77 -12.34 -7.67
N LEU A 135 6.48 -11.17 -7.10
CA LEU A 135 6.44 -9.91 -7.86
C LEU A 135 7.80 -9.59 -8.49
N PHE A 136 8.90 -9.75 -7.75
CA PHE A 136 10.26 -9.62 -8.29
C PHE A 136 10.46 -10.54 -9.49
N ALA A 137 10.16 -11.84 -9.34
CA ALA A 137 10.35 -12.81 -10.41
C ALA A 137 9.49 -12.52 -11.66
N THR A 138 8.28 -11.96 -11.49
CA THR A 138 7.36 -11.72 -12.61
C THR A 138 7.45 -10.35 -13.23
N ARG A 139 7.86 -9.31 -12.47
CA ARG A 139 7.71 -7.90 -12.84
C ARG A 139 9.00 -7.10 -12.75
N ALA A 140 9.97 -7.49 -11.93
CA ALA A 140 11.20 -6.71 -11.83
C ALA A 140 11.98 -6.76 -13.15
N ARG A 141 12.67 -5.66 -13.44
CA ARG A 141 13.70 -5.60 -14.47
C ARG A 141 14.77 -6.65 -14.18
N VAL A 142 15.14 -7.45 -15.18
CA VAL A 142 16.34 -8.28 -15.15
C VAL A 142 17.51 -7.45 -15.69
N ALA A 143 18.69 -7.59 -15.08
CA ALA A 143 19.90 -6.97 -15.61
C ALA A 143 20.26 -7.63 -16.95
N ASP A 144 20.82 -6.84 -17.88
CA ASP A 144 21.36 -7.31 -19.17
C ASP A 144 20.36 -7.79 -20.24
N THR A 145 19.06 -7.50 -20.09
CA THR A 145 18.03 -7.70 -21.12
C THR A 145 17.64 -6.35 -21.78
N PRO A 146 17.97 -6.13 -23.07
CA PRO A 146 17.72 -4.84 -23.75
C PRO A 146 16.24 -4.43 -23.81
N ASP A 147 15.33 -5.40 -23.91
CA ASP A 147 13.89 -5.18 -24.02
C ASP A 147 13.19 -4.91 -22.68
N GLU A 148 13.90 -5.06 -21.55
CA GLU A 148 13.31 -4.88 -20.22
C GLU A 148 13.61 -3.52 -19.60
N VAL A 149 14.08 -2.56 -20.40
CA VAL A 149 14.49 -1.25 -19.90
C VAL A 149 13.36 -0.51 -19.19
N LYS A 150 12.12 -0.78 -19.62
CA LYS A 150 10.89 -0.18 -19.12
C LYS A 150 10.29 -0.89 -17.89
N ARG A 151 10.82 -2.06 -17.50
CA ARG A 151 10.30 -2.81 -16.35
C ARG A 151 10.70 -2.15 -15.03
N PRO A 152 9.91 -2.34 -13.96
CA PRO A 152 10.20 -1.76 -12.66
C PRO A 152 11.56 -2.12 -12.09
N THR A 153 12.23 -1.13 -11.50
CA THR A 153 13.38 -1.37 -10.64
C THR A 153 12.87 -1.65 -9.22
N MET A 154 13.22 -2.79 -8.66
CA MET A 154 12.78 -3.18 -7.32
C MET A 154 13.99 -3.41 -6.42
N HIS A 155 13.99 -2.77 -5.25
CA HIS A 155 15.07 -2.85 -4.27
C HIS A 155 14.54 -3.41 -2.96
N VAL A 156 15.27 -4.35 -2.37
CA VAL A 156 15.00 -4.83 -1.01
C VAL A 156 15.91 -4.07 -0.05
N ASP A 157 15.31 -3.48 0.97
CA ASP A 157 16.00 -2.75 2.03
C ASP A 157 17.00 -3.64 2.77
N THR A 158 18.15 -3.06 3.12
CA THR A 158 19.19 -3.70 3.93
C THR A 158 19.26 -3.12 5.35
N ASN A 159 18.53 -2.05 5.64
CA ASN A 159 18.57 -1.33 6.91
C ASN A 159 17.53 -1.83 7.93
N SER A 160 16.80 -2.90 7.60
CA SER A 160 15.76 -3.50 8.44
C SER A 160 14.57 -2.56 8.73
N ILE A 161 14.22 -1.73 7.76
CA ILE A 161 13.10 -0.79 7.84
C ILE A 161 11.78 -1.55 7.95
N GLY A 162 10.95 -1.11 8.91
CA GLY A 162 9.61 -1.65 9.12
C GLY A 162 8.57 -1.05 8.18
N HIS A 163 7.37 -1.65 8.15
CA HIS A 163 6.25 -1.17 7.32
C HIS A 163 5.92 0.31 7.58
N ALA A 164 5.88 0.69 8.86
CA ALA A 164 5.56 2.05 9.30
C ALA A 164 6.83 2.93 9.36
N PHE A 165 7.65 2.90 8.30
CA PHE A 165 8.92 3.63 8.20
C PHE A 165 8.77 5.13 8.44
N CYS A 166 7.60 5.70 8.11
CA CYS A 166 7.30 7.12 8.29
C CYS A 166 7.12 7.55 9.76
N LEU A 167 7.08 6.61 10.71
CA LEU A 167 6.95 6.93 12.13
C LEU A 167 8.28 7.25 12.81
N GLN A 168 9.40 6.84 12.21
CA GLN A 168 10.73 7.05 12.76
C GLN A 168 11.54 7.91 11.78
N GLU A 169 12.15 8.98 12.29
CA GLU A 169 12.91 9.92 11.45
C GLU A 169 14.07 9.23 10.70
N GLY A 170 14.75 8.29 11.35
CA GLY A 170 15.84 7.52 10.72
C GLY A 170 15.40 6.72 9.51
N ASP A 171 14.35 5.90 9.67
CA ASP A 171 13.79 5.08 8.59
C ASP A 171 13.21 5.95 7.47
N MET A 172 12.51 7.03 7.83
CA MET A 172 11.97 8.01 6.88
C MET A 172 13.07 8.65 6.03
N ARG A 173 14.18 9.05 6.64
CA ARG A 173 15.30 9.67 5.93
C ARG A 173 15.89 8.73 4.88
N ILE A 174 16.07 7.46 5.20
CA ILE A 174 16.61 6.46 4.25
C ILE A 174 15.70 6.35 3.02
N VAL A 175 14.39 6.25 3.21
CA VAL A 175 13.43 6.18 2.10
C VAL A 175 13.45 7.49 1.29
N ALA A 176 13.54 8.65 1.95
CA ALA A 176 13.60 9.95 1.29
C ALA A 176 14.87 10.10 0.42
N GLU A 177 16.03 9.68 0.94
CA GLU A 177 17.30 9.69 0.20
C GLU A 177 17.22 8.80 -1.05
N LYS A 178 16.65 7.59 -0.91
CA LYS A 178 16.44 6.69 -2.06
C LYS A 178 15.51 7.29 -3.12
N CYS A 179 14.41 7.91 -2.70
CA CYS A 179 13.53 8.62 -3.62
C CYS A 179 14.23 9.78 -4.31
N ALA A 180 15.04 10.56 -3.59
CA ALA A 180 15.81 11.67 -4.15
C ALA A 180 16.83 11.18 -5.20
N GLU A 181 17.55 10.08 -4.92
CA GLU A 181 18.45 9.44 -5.89
C GLU A 181 17.70 9.06 -7.18
N TRP A 182 16.53 8.44 -7.08
CA TRP A 182 15.75 8.04 -8.26
C TRP A 182 15.23 9.24 -9.05
N ILE A 183 14.73 10.27 -8.38
CA ILE A 183 14.26 11.50 -9.03
C ILE A 183 15.40 12.23 -9.72
N ALA A 184 16.58 12.31 -9.11
CA ALA A 184 17.77 12.88 -9.75
C ALA A 184 18.13 12.09 -11.02
N GLY A 185 18.15 10.76 -10.94
CA GLY A 185 18.38 9.89 -12.10
C GLY A 185 17.32 9.97 -13.20
N LEU A 186 16.17 10.59 -12.96
CA LEU A 186 15.20 10.94 -14.01
C LEU A 186 15.59 12.19 -14.79
N HIS A 187 16.26 13.15 -14.15
CA HIS A 187 16.68 14.39 -14.80
C HIS A 187 17.94 14.21 -15.65
N ASP A 188 18.78 13.25 -15.27
CA ASP A 188 20.07 12.95 -15.94
C ASP A 188 19.94 11.95 -17.12
N ALA A 189 18.74 11.42 -17.39
CA ALA A 189 18.47 10.34 -18.35
C ALA A 189 17.60 10.80 -19.53
#